data_AF-A0A944V5G0-F1
#
_entry.id   AF-A0A944V5G0-F1
#
_cell.length_a   1.000
_cell.length_b   1.000
_cell.length_c   1.000
_cell.angle_alpha   90.00
_cell.angle_beta   90.00
_cell.angle_gamma   90.00
#
_symmetry.space_group_name_H-M   'P 1'
#
loop_
_entity.id
_entity.type
_entity.pdbx_description
1 polymer ?
#
loop_
_entity_poly.entity_id
_entity_poly.type
_entity_poly.pdbx_seq_one_letter_code
_entity_poly.pdbx_strand_id
1 'polypeptide(L)'
;MKKTKYIAYIVTIALFVNLGLNFILIPQFGIWGAALTTVISSLLISIISYFVSQRFYPVKYEMGKMFIVFAVGTTLYLVSGLLADVEIYIGIVLKLILFLSFPILLFIFKFYERTELDKMRKVLSRFRK
;
A
#
# COMPACT_ATOMS: atom_id res chain seq x y z
N MET A 1 -6.10 -25.88 -1.77
CA MET A 1 -7.45 -25.70 -2.34
C MET A 1 -8.60 -25.48 -1.33
N LYS A 2 -8.38 -25.36 0.00
CA LYS A 2 -9.48 -25.25 0.98
C LYS A 2 -10.08 -23.83 1.17
N LYS A 3 -9.43 -22.75 0.68
CA LYS A 3 -9.88 -21.37 0.95
C LYS A 3 -10.68 -20.69 -0.18
N THR A 4 -10.73 -21.28 -1.38
CA THR A 4 -11.48 -20.72 -2.53
C THR A 4 -12.99 -20.70 -2.31
N LYS A 5 -13.53 -21.62 -1.50
CA LYS A 5 -14.96 -21.66 -1.15
C LYS A 5 -15.44 -20.38 -0.45
N TYR A 6 -14.59 -19.74 0.35
CA TYR A 6 -14.93 -18.47 1.00
C TYR A 6 -14.99 -17.32 -0.01
N ILE A 7 -14.07 -17.30 -0.97
CA ILE A 7 -14.09 -16.32 -2.07
C ILE A 7 -15.36 -16.49 -2.89
N ALA A 8 -15.73 -17.74 -3.22
CA ALA A 8 -16.98 -18.03 -3.92
C ALA A 8 -18.21 -17.52 -3.15
N TYR A 9 -18.29 -17.74 -1.83
CA TYR A 9 -19.40 -17.24 -1.01
C TYR A 9 -19.48 -15.71 -0.99
N ILE A 10 -18.33 -15.02 -0.90
CA ILE A 10 -18.27 -13.55 -0.94
C ILE A 10 -18.75 -13.03 -2.29
N VAL A 11 -18.31 -13.65 -3.39
CA VAL A 11 -18.73 -13.27 -4.75
C VAL A 11 -20.22 -13.52 -4.94
N THR A 12 -20.77 -14.62 -4.43
CA THR A 12 -22.20 -14.90 -4.48
C THR A 12 -23.02 -13.87 -3.70
N ILE A 13 -22.62 -13.51 -2.48
CA ILE A 13 -23.28 -12.45 -1.70
C ILE A 13 -23.20 -11.12 -2.45
N ALA A 14 -22.03 -10.77 -2.96
CA ALA A 14 -21.81 -9.53 -3.69
C ALA A 14 -22.69 -9.44 -4.94
N LEU A 15 -22.85 -10.53 -5.67
CA LEU A 15 -23.76 -10.63 -6.81
C LEU A 15 -25.21 -10.33 -6.41
N PHE A 16 -25.72 -10.96 -5.35
CA PHE A 16 -27.09 -10.72 -4.90
C PHE A 16 -27.32 -9.28 -4.43
N VAL A 17 -26.35 -8.71 -3.70
CA VAL A 17 -26.42 -7.32 -3.27
C VAL A 17 -26.41 -6.37 -4.46
N ASN A 18 -25.53 -6.60 -5.44
CA ASN A 18 -25.44 -5.77 -6.64
C ASN A 18 -26.72 -5.84 -7.48
N LEU A 19 -27.28 -7.04 -7.68
CA LEU A 19 -28.54 -7.23 -8.40
C LEU A 19 -29.73 -6.59 -7.66
N GLY A 20 -29.83 -6.80 -6.34
CA GLY A 20 -30.91 -6.25 -5.53
C GLY A 20 -30.90 -4.72 -5.51
N LEU A 21 -29.71 -4.11 -5.32
CA LEU A 21 -29.55 -2.66 -5.38
C LEU A 21 -29.87 -2.12 -6.77
N ASN A 22 -29.39 -2.76 -7.83
CA ASN A 22 -29.69 -2.31 -9.20
C ASN A 22 -31.20 -2.35 -9.47
N PHE A 23 -31.89 -3.40 -9.03
CA PHE A 23 -33.33 -3.53 -9.23
C PHE A 23 -34.16 -2.47 -8.47
N ILE A 24 -33.68 -1.99 -7.32
CA ILE A 24 -34.37 -0.96 -6.52
C ILE A 24 -33.98 0.46 -6.99
N LEU A 25 -32.69 0.72 -7.22
CA LEU A 25 -32.18 2.06 -7.48
C LEU A 25 -32.34 2.48 -8.95
N ILE A 26 -32.23 1.57 -9.92
CA ILE A 26 -32.40 1.92 -11.34
C ILE A 26 -33.81 2.48 -11.65
N PRO A 27 -34.93 1.87 -11.20
CA PRO A 27 -36.24 2.43 -11.52
C PRO A 27 -36.51 3.78 -10.85
N GLN A 28 -35.85 4.09 -9.73
CA GLN A 28 -36.02 5.38 -9.03
C GLN A 28 -35.10 6.48 -9.56
N PHE A 29 -33.84 6.15 -9.90
CA PHE A 29 -32.78 7.12 -10.20
C PHE A 29 -32.14 6.96 -11.58
N GLY A 30 -32.59 5.99 -12.38
CA GLY A 30 -32.06 5.72 -13.73
C GLY A 30 -30.55 5.46 -13.72
N ILE A 31 -29.82 6.20 -14.56
CA ILE A 31 -28.35 6.09 -14.71
C ILE A 31 -27.63 6.39 -13.39
N TRP A 32 -28.10 7.36 -12.61
CA TRP A 32 -27.52 7.69 -11.30
C TRP A 32 -27.67 6.54 -10.30
N GLY A 33 -28.77 5.79 -10.39
CA GLY A 33 -29.02 4.60 -9.58
C GLY A 33 -28.02 3.47 -9.86
N ALA A 34 -27.67 3.27 -11.13
CA ALA A 34 -26.65 2.29 -11.53
C ALA A 34 -25.25 2.68 -11.04
N ALA A 35 -24.90 3.97 -11.12
CA ALA A 35 -23.63 4.48 -10.60
C ALA A 35 -23.53 4.30 -9.08
N LEU A 36 -24.58 4.69 -8.33
CA LEU A 36 -24.64 4.51 -6.88
C LEU A 36 -24.57 3.03 -6.48
N THR A 37 -25.27 2.15 -7.19
CA THR A 37 -25.22 0.71 -6.94
C THR A 37 -23.81 0.17 -7.09
N THR A 38 -23.08 0.60 -8.13
CA THR A 38 -21.70 0.17 -8.38
C THR A 38 -20.77 0.60 -7.25
N VAL A 39 -20.91 1.85 -6.79
CA VAL A 39 -20.11 2.38 -5.67
C VAL A 39 -20.40 1.60 -4.38
N ILE A 40 -21.68 1.45 -4.02
CA ILE A 40 -22.10 0.73 -2.80
C ILE A 40 -21.64 -0.72 -2.84
N SER A 41 -21.83 -1.40 -3.97
CA SER A 41 -21.42 -2.81 -4.11
C SER A 41 -19.91 -2.98 -4.03
N SER A 42 -19.14 -2.09 -4.67
CA SER A 42 -17.68 -2.12 -4.63
C SER A 42 -17.13 -1.86 -3.22
N LEU A 43 -17.76 -0.94 -2.49
CA LEU A 43 -17.43 -0.69 -1.09
C LEU A 43 -17.73 -1.92 -0.22
N LEU A 44 -18.91 -2.53 -0.36
CA LEU A 44 -19.27 -3.74 0.39
C LEU A 44 -18.31 -4.90 0.10
N ILE A 45 -17.97 -5.14 -1.17
CA ILE A 45 -16.99 -6.17 -1.55
C ILE A 45 -15.64 -5.89 -0.88
N SER A 46 -15.18 -4.64 -0.91
CA SER A 46 -13.89 -4.24 -0.32
C SER A 46 -13.87 -4.47 1.20
N ILE A 47 -14.95 -4.07 1.89
CA ILE A 47 -15.09 -4.24 3.35
C ILE A 47 -15.12 -5.73 3.73
N ILE A 48 -15.99 -6.51 3.08
CA ILE A 48 -16.11 -7.96 3.35
C ILE A 48 -14.77 -8.65 3.06
N SER A 49 -14.13 -8.33 1.93
CA SER A 49 -12.83 -8.88 1.56
C SER A 49 -11.75 -8.52 2.56
N TYR A 50 -11.73 -7.29 3.09
CA TYR A 50 -10.79 -6.88 4.13
C TYR A 50 -10.97 -7.71 5.40
N PHE A 51 -12.19 -7.83 5.93
CA PHE A 51 -12.46 -8.60 7.14
C PHE A 51 -12.13 -10.10 6.97
N VAL A 52 -12.50 -10.68 5.83
CA VAL A 52 -12.19 -12.08 5.51
C VAL A 52 -10.68 -12.26 5.36
N SER A 53 -10.01 -11.38 4.61
CA SER A 53 -8.56 -11.43 4.42
C SER A 53 -7.86 -11.36 5.77
N GLN A 54 -8.21 -10.41 6.62
CA GLN A 54 -7.64 -10.26 7.96
C GLN A 54 -7.87 -11.49 8.86
N ARG A 55 -9.00 -12.20 8.70
CA ARG A 55 -9.30 -13.43 9.45
C ARG A 55 -8.50 -14.64 8.95
N PHE A 56 -8.30 -14.79 7.65
CA PHE A 56 -7.62 -15.95 7.07
C PHE A 56 -6.11 -15.79 6.91
N TYR A 57 -5.66 -14.55 6.76
CA TYR A 57 -4.27 -14.12 6.67
C TYR A 57 -4.18 -12.82 7.47
N PRO A 58 -4.06 -12.90 8.81
CA PRO A 58 -3.79 -11.71 9.60
C PRO A 58 -2.46 -11.14 9.11
N VAL A 59 -2.55 -10.14 8.24
CA VAL A 59 -1.38 -9.40 7.80
C VAL A 59 -0.96 -8.63 9.04
N LYS A 60 0.08 -9.14 9.72
CA LYS A 60 0.81 -8.38 10.72
C LYS A 60 1.51 -7.27 9.97
N TYR A 61 0.78 -6.20 9.67
CA TYR A 61 1.38 -4.98 9.18
C TYR A 61 2.37 -4.55 10.25
N GLU A 62 3.64 -4.47 9.88
CA GLU A 62 4.69 -3.98 10.74
C GLU A 62 4.52 -2.46 10.84
N MET A 63 3.51 -2.02 11.59
CA MET A 63 3.11 -0.61 11.71
C MET A 63 4.30 0.26 12.12
N GLY A 64 5.22 -0.28 12.92
CA GLY A 64 6.48 0.39 13.25
C GLY A 64 7.38 0.63 12.04
N LYS A 65 7.54 -0.35 11.14
CA LYS A 65 8.31 -0.21 9.91
C LYS A 65 7.64 0.76 8.92
N MET A 66 6.31 0.71 8.80
CA MET A 66 5.55 1.68 8.01
C MET A 66 5.74 3.11 8.55
N PHE A 67 5.66 3.28 9.86
CA PHE A 67 5.89 4.58 10.50
C PHE A 67 7.31 5.09 10.28
N ILE A 68 8.33 4.23 10.38
CA ILE A 68 9.72 4.60 10.10
C ILE A 68 9.88 5.12 8.67
N VAL A 69 9.36 4.41 7.67
CA VAL A 69 9.46 4.84 6.26
C VAL A 69 8.74 6.17 6.05
N PHE A 70 7.54 6.30 6.61
CA PHE A 70 6.75 7.52 6.49
C PHE A 70 7.44 8.71 7.17
N ALA A 71 7.94 8.53 8.39
CA ALA A 71 8.65 9.55 9.15
C ALA A 71 9.94 9.98 8.45
N VAL A 72 10.80 9.03 8.06
CA VAL A 72 12.08 9.32 7.37
C VAL A 72 11.83 10.04 6.05
N GLY A 73 10.89 9.56 5.24
CA GLY A 73 10.53 10.19 3.97
C GLY A 73 10.00 11.61 4.15
N THR A 74 9.12 11.81 5.14
CA THR A 74 8.57 13.14 5.45
C THR A 74 9.65 14.10 5.93
N THR A 75 10.54 13.66 6.83
CA THR A 75 11.65 14.49 7.32
C THR A 75 12.58 14.91 6.17
N LEU A 76 12.97 13.98 5.29
CA LEU A 76 13.83 14.31 4.16
C LEU A 76 13.16 15.25 3.15
N TYR A 77 11.86 15.09 2.92
CA TYR A 77 11.09 16.01 2.09
C TYR A 77 11.08 17.43 2.68
N LEU A 78 10.82 17.57 3.99
CA LEU A 78 10.85 18.87 4.66
C LEU A 78 12.23 19.52 4.60
N VAL A 79 13.29 18.74 4.84
CA VAL A 79 14.68 19.22 4.70
C VAL A 79 14.98 19.65 3.28
N SER A 80 14.51 18.91 2.27
CA SER A 80 14.65 19.32 0.87
C SER A 80 13.90 20.61 0.56
N GLY A 81 12.78 20.89 1.24
CA GLY A 81 12.03 22.14 1.09
C GLY A 81 12.77 23.35 1.66
N LEU A 82 13.49 23.18 2.78
CA LEU A 82 14.33 24.23 3.38
C LEU A 82 15.53 24.61 2.50
N LEU A 83 15.93 23.73 1.59
CA LEU A 83 17.04 23.94 0.66
C LEU A 83 16.59 24.42 -0.73
N ALA A 84 15.33 24.89 -0.86
CA ALA A 84 14.77 25.31 -2.14
C ALA A 84 15.47 26.54 -2.75
N ASP A 85 15.92 27.48 -1.90
CA ASP A 85 16.50 28.75 -2.32
C ASP A 85 18.03 28.72 -2.52
N VAL A 86 18.64 27.52 -2.48
CA VAL A 86 20.08 27.34 -2.67
C VAL A 86 20.45 27.41 -4.15
N GLU A 87 21.65 27.93 -4.46
CA GLU A 87 22.18 27.93 -5.83
C GLU A 87 22.06 26.57 -6.51
N ILE A 88 21.72 26.57 -7.80
CA ILE A 88 21.30 25.36 -8.53
C ILE A 88 22.32 24.21 -8.47
N TYR A 89 23.63 24.51 -8.60
CA TYR A 89 24.68 23.48 -8.55
C TYR A 89 24.80 22.85 -7.17
N ILE A 90 24.78 23.68 -6.12
CA ILE A 90 24.86 23.22 -4.72
C ILE A 90 23.56 22.49 -4.35
N GLY A 91 22.41 22.98 -4.80
CA GLY A 91 21.10 22.36 -4.58
C GLY A 91 21.01 20.95 -5.19
N ILE A 92 21.56 20.72 -6.39
CA ILE A 92 21.61 19.39 -7.01
C ILE A 92 22.47 18.43 -6.17
N VAL A 93 23.66 18.86 -5.74
CA VAL A 93 24.55 18.04 -4.91
C VAL A 93 23.88 17.68 -3.58
N LEU A 94 23.26 18.66 -2.91
CA LEU A 94 22.56 18.43 -1.64
C LEU A 94 21.38 17.47 -1.82
N LYS A 95 20.57 17.62 -2.87
CA LYS A 95 19.46 16.70 -3.17
C LYS A 95 19.93 15.27 -3.45
N LEU A 96 21.06 15.10 -4.14
CA LEU A 96 21.69 13.79 -4.34
C LEU A 96 22.13 13.15 -3.02
N ILE A 97 22.74 13.94 -2.12
CA ILE A 97 23.13 13.49 -0.78
C ILE A 97 21.90 13.08 0.03
N LEU A 98 20.82 13.89 0.00
CA LEU A 98 19.54 13.59 0.64
C LEU A 98 18.89 12.31 0.10
N PHE A 99 18.99 12.08 -1.20
CA PHE A 99 18.48 10.86 -1.82
C PHE A 99 19.26 9.62 -1.36
N LEU A 100 20.60 9.72 -1.34
CA LEU A 100 21.47 8.63 -0.88
C LEU A 100 21.37 8.38 0.62
N SER A 101 20.99 9.38 1.42
CA SER A 101 20.82 9.22 2.86
C SER A 101 19.55 8.44 3.23
N PHE A 102 18.53 8.41 2.37
CA PHE A 102 17.28 7.66 2.61
C PHE A 102 17.51 6.17 2.94
N PRO A 103 18.16 5.35 2.09
CA PRO A 103 18.41 3.94 2.41
C PRO A 103 19.31 3.75 3.63
N ILE A 104 20.24 4.69 3.89
CA ILE A 104 21.13 4.66 5.06
C ILE A 104 20.33 4.86 6.35
N LEU A 105 19.43 5.84 6.37
CA LEU A 105 18.56 6.12 7.50
C LEU A 105 17.64 4.92 7.79
N LEU A 106 17.02 4.34 6.75
CA LEU A 106 16.22 3.12 6.91
C LEU A 106 17.02 1.94 7.47
N PHE A 107 18.30 1.83 7.10
CA PHE A 107 19.20 0.82 7.66
C PHE A 107 19.46 1.06 9.15
N ILE A 108 19.73 2.30 9.56
CA ILE A 108 19.94 2.68 10.98
C ILE A 108 18.69 2.38 11.82
N PHE A 109 17.49 2.68 11.30
CA PHE A 109 16.22 2.41 11.97
C PHE A 109 15.82 0.92 11.98
N LYS A 110 16.70 0.01 11.55
CA LYS A 110 16.47 -1.45 11.51
C LYS A 110 15.18 -1.83 10.74
N PHE A 111 14.87 -1.07 9.68
CA PHE A 111 13.75 -1.40 8.81
C PHE A 111 13.96 -2.76 8.12
N TYR A 112 15.18 -3.02 7.66
CA TYR A 112 15.52 -4.25 6.94
C TYR A 112 15.52 -5.46 7.86
N GLU A 113 14.79 -6.49 7.45
CA GLU A 113 14.74 -7.75 8.18
C GLU A 113 16.07 -8.51 8.00
N ARG A 114 16.49 -9.29 9.00
CA ARG A 114 17.76 -10.06 8.96
C ARG A 114 17.87 -10.93 7.68
N THR A 115 16.74 -11.47 7.25
CA THR A 115 16.57 -12.28 6.04
C THR A 115 16.75 -11.50 4.73
N GLU A 116 16.43 -10.20 4.71
CA GLU A 116 16.65 -9.32 3.55
C GLU A 116 18.12 -8.96 3.40
N LEU A 117 18.80 -8.67 4.51
CA LEU A 117 20.24 -8.39 4.54
C LEU A 117 21.06 -9.61 4.07
N ASP A 118 20.66 -10.81 4.45
CA ASP A 118 21.31 -12.04 4.00
C ASP A 118 21.11 -12.31 2.50
N LYS A 119 19.96 -11.92 1.93
CA LYS A 119 19.72 -11.98 0.47
C LYS A 119 20.61 -10.98 -0.27
N MET A 120 20.71 -9.75 0.22
CA MET A 120 21.62 -8.75 -0.36
C MET A 120 23.07 -9.23 -0.34
N ARG A 121 23.52 -9.81 0.79
CA ARG A 121 24.87 -10.39 0.92
C ARG A 121 25.11 -11.55 -0.06
N LYS A 122 24.11 -12.41 -0.26
CA LYS A 122 24.18 -13.50 -1.26
C LYS A 122 24.28 -12.96 -2.70
N VAL A 123 23.51 -11.93 -3.06
CA VAL A 123 23.59 -11.30 -4.39
C VAL A 123 24.96 -10.65 -4.62
N LEU A 124 25.48 -9.89 -3.64
CA LEU A 124 26.81 -9.30 -3.71
C LEU A 124 27.92 -10.36 -3.82
N SER A 125 27.79 -11.50 -3.13
CA SER A 125 28.75 -12.61 -3.24
C SER A 125 28.70 -13.31 -4.60
N ARG A 126 27.57 -13.23 -5.32
CA ARG A 126 27.40 -13.80 -6.66
C ARG A 126 28.02 -12.92 -7.76
N PHE A 127 28.08 -11.60 -7.53
CA PHE A 127 28.78 -10.65 -8.41
C PHE A 127 30.31 -10.64 -8.20
N ARG A 128 30.80 -11.25 -7.10
CA ARG A 128 32.23 -11.39 -6.80
C ARG A 128 32.83 -12.70 -7.35
N LYS A 129 32.12 -13.38 -8.26
CA LYS A 129 32.58 -14.56 -9.02
C LYS A 129 32.61 -14.20 -10.49
#